data_AF-A0A940HPI8-F1
#
_entry.id   AF-A0A940HPI8-F1
#
_cell.length_a   1.000
_cell.length_b   1.000
_cell.length_c   1.000
_cell.angle_alpha   90.00
_cell.angle_beta   90.00
_cell.angle_gamma   90.00
#
_symmetry.space_group_name_H-M   'P 1'
#
loop_
_entity.id
_entity.type
_entity.pdbx_description
1 polymer ?
#
loop_
_entity_poly.entity_id
_entity_poly.type
_entity_poly.pdbx_seq_one_letter_code
_entity_poly.pdbx_strand_id
1 'polypeptide(L)'
;MATEVKQTEQQSAPAQRSAEDRLASSFEGFWNKNGKKVSYALLAVVVLVGGYFAYNHFVKGPENEKAGAAMWKAESNFRVDSFALALNGDGTTANPGFLKVISKYSGTKSANLAKFYA
;
A
#
# COMPACT_ATOMS: atom_id res chain seq x y z
N MET A 1 -58.47 -12.19 9.28
CA MET A 1 -57.31 -12.46 8.40
C MET A 1 -56.08 -12.04 9.17
N ALA A 2 -55.43 -13.01 9.80
CA ALA A 2 -54.29 -12.80 10.67
C ALA A 2 -53.04 -13.28 9.94
N THR A 3 -52.07 -12.39 9.79
CA THR A 3 -50.68 -12.78 9.49
C THR A 3 -49.79 -11.69 10.09
N GLU A 4 -49.59 -11.79 11.40
CA GLU A 4 -48.49 -11.10 12.08
C GLU A 4 -47.27 -12.01 11.97
N VAL A 5 -46.51 -11.84 10.90
CA VAL A 5 -45.22 -12.49 10.71
C VAL A 5 -44.21 -11.75 11.58
N LYS A 6 -44.19 -12.04 12.88
CA LYS A 6 -43.23 -11.48 13.83
C LYS A 6 -42.64 -12.56 14.72
N GLN A 7 -42.23 -13.68 14.12
CA GLN A 7 -41.62 -14.80 14.86
C GLN A 7 -40.65 -15.60 13.99
N THR A 8 -39.54 -14.96 13.63
CA THR A 8 -38.28 -15.61 13.27
C THR A 8 -37.22 -14.57 13.66
N GLU A 9 -36.59 -14.61 14.83
CA GLU A 9 -35.24 -15.17 15.02
C GLU A 9 -34.78 -15.07 16.50
N GLN A 10 -35.68 -15.16 17.48
CA GLN A 10 -35.27 -15.08 18.90
C GLN A 10 -34.62 -16.38 19.46
N GLN A 11 -34.20 -17.31 18.62
CA GLN A 11 -33.75 -18.64 19.03
C GLN A 11 -32.32 -18.95 18.55
N SER A 12 -31.35 -18.21 19.06
CA SER A 12 -29.94 -18.61 19.11
C SER A 12 -29.29 -18.13 20.42
N ALA A 13 -29.40 -19.00 21.43
CA ALA A 13 -28.68 -19.12 22.71
C ALA A 13 -28.64 -17.94 23.73
N PRO A 14 -29.05 -18.15 25.00
CA PRO A 14 -28.83 -17.20 26.11
C PRO A 14 -27.34 -16.92 26.40
N ALA A 15 -26.45 -17.82 25.97
CA ALA A 15 -25.00 -17.65 26.03
C ALA A 15 -24.46 -16.61 25.04
N GLN A 16 -25.12 -16.42 23.88
CA GLN A 16 -24.69 -15.45 22.88
C GLN A 16 -25.13 -14.03 23.26
N ARG A 17 -26.40 -13.83 23.65
CA ARG A 17 -26.86 -12.52 24.16
C ARG A 17 -26.04 -12.03 25.35
N SER A 18 -25.77 -12.91 26.31
CA SER A 18 -24.95 -12.54 27.47
C SER A 18 -23.48 -12.28 27.12
N ALA A 19 -22.93 -12.93 26.08
CA ALA A 19 -21.59 -12.62 25.58
C ALA A 19 -21.56 -11.27 24.84
N GLU A 20 -22.57 -10.98 24.01
CA GLU A 20 -22.74 -9.70 23.31
C GLU A 20 -22.97 -8.54 24.30
N ASP A 21 -23.82 -8.74 25.31
CA ASP A 21 -24.09 -7.75 26.37
C ASP A 21 -22.84 -7.51 27.23
N ARG A 22 -22.04 -8.55 27.49
CA ARG A 22 -20.74 -8.43 28.19
C ARG A 22 -19.70 -7.69 27.37
N LEU A 23 -19.67 -7.93 26.06
CA LEU A 23 -18.82 -7.20 25.13
C LEU A 23 -19.25 -5.74 25.05
N ALA A 24 -20.54 -5.48 24.89
CA ALA A 24 -21.11 -4.13 24.82
C ALA A 24 -20.83 -3.34 26.10
N SER A 25 -21.12 -3.91 27.27
CA SER A 25 -20.85 -3.27 28.57
C SER A 25 -19.35 -3.05 28.83
N SER A 26 -18.49 -3.98 28.41
CA SER A 26 -17.03 -3.79 28.46
C SER A 26 -16.57 -2.67 27.53
N PHE A 27 -17.16 -2.58 26.33
CA PHE A 27 -16.91 -1.51 25.37
C PHE A 27 -17.42 -0.15 25.87
N GLU A 28 -18.60 -0.08 26.47
CA GLU A 28 -19.15 1.15 27.05
C GLU A 28 -18.31 1.65 28.22
N GLY A 29 -17.85 0.75 29.10
CA GLY A 29 -16.93 1.11 30.18
C GLY A 29 -15.59 1.64 29.66
N PHE A 30 -15.05 1.04 28.60
CA PHE A 30 -13.81 1.49 27.96
C PHE A 30 -13.98 2.81 27.19
N TRP A 31 -15.09 2.96 26.47
CA TRP A 31 -15.40 4.13 25.67
C TRP A 31 -15.71 5.35 26.53
N ASN A 32 -16.46 5.18 27.62
CA ASN A 32 -16.77 6.30 28.51
C ASN A 32 -15.52 6.82 29.25
N LYS A 33 -14.57 5.95 29.58
CA LYS A 33 -13.35 6.32 30.31
C LYS A 33 -12.23 6.83 29.42
N ASN A 34 -12.07 6.23 28.22
CA ASN A 34 -10.92 6.49 27.34
C ASN A 34 -11.29 6.78 25.89
N GLY A 35 -12.57 6.95 25.55
CA GLY A 35 -13.06 7.10 24.17
C GLY A 35 -12.32 8.16 23.37
N LYS A 36 -12.06 9.34 23.95
CA LYS A 36 -11.26 10.40 23.29
C LYS A 36 -9.85 9.95 22.89
N LYS A 37 -9.18 9.15 23.73
CA LYS A 37 -7.83 8.61 23.46
C LYS A 37 -7.90 7.51 22.40
N VAL A 38 -8.92 6.66 22.44
CA VAL A 38 -9.14 5.59 21.46
C VAL A 38 -9.45 6.18 20.08
N SER A 39 -10.28 7.21 20.00
CA SER A 39 -10.55 7.92 18.74
C SER A 39 -9.29 8.56 18.16
N TYR A 40 -8.45 9.18 19.01
CA TYR A 40 -7.16 9.73 18.57
C TYR A 40 -6.20 8.64 18.10
N ALA A 41 -6.13 7.50 18.80
CA ALA A 41 -5.32 6.37 18.39
C ALA A 41 -5.77 5.80 17.04
N LEU A 42 -7.08 5.66 16.84
CA LEU A 42 -7.64 5.20 15.57
C LEU A 42 -7.34 6.19 14.43
N LEU A 43 -7.49 7.48 14.67
CA LEU A 43 -7.13 8.53 13.71
C LEU A 43 -5.63 8.48 13.37
N ALA A 44 -4.75 8.31 14.35
CA ALA A 44 -3.31 8.19 14.14
C ALA A 44 -2.96 6.96 13.28
N VAL A 45 -3.61 5.82 13.51
CA VAL A 45 -3.43 4.61 12.70
C VAL A 45 -3.87 4.86 11.26
N VAL A 46 -5.02 5.50 11.05
CA VAL A 46 -5.52 5.84 9.70
C VAL A 46 -4.56 6.79 8.99
N VAL A 47 -4.00 7.79 9.68
CA VAL A 47 -3.01 8.71 9.09
C VAL A 47 -1.71 7.99 8.76
N LEU A 48 -1.24 7.08 9.60
CA LEU A 48 -0.03 6.30 9.32
C LEU A 48 -0.20 5.37 8.12
N VAL A 49 -1.30 4.62 8.08
CA VAL A 49 -1.60 3.71 6.97
C VAL A 49 -1.91 4.49 5.69
N GLY A 50 -2.72 5.55 5.80
CA GLY A 50 -3.05 6.44 4.70
C GLY A 50 -1.84 7.18 4.15
N GLY A 51 -0.96 7.68 5.02
CA GLY A 51 0.31 8.31 4.64
C GLY A 51 1.27 7.34 3.97
N TYR A 52 1.40 6.11 4.51
CA TYR A 52 2.21 5.06 3.88
C TYR A 52 1.67 4.67 2.50
N PHE A 53 0.36 4.47 2.39
CA PHE A 53 -0.28 4.07 1.14
C PHE A 53 -0.26 5.20 0.11
N ALA A 54 -0.52 6.44 0.52
CA ALA A 54 -0.41 7.62 -0.33
C ALA A 54 1.02 7.78 -0.84
N TYR A 55 2.03 7.68 0.02
CA TYR A 55 3.43 7.73 -0.40
C TYR A 55 3.75 6.59 -1.38
N ASN A 56 3.33 5.37 -1.07
CA ASN A 56 3.57 4.22 -1.93
C ASN A 56 2.85 4.34 -3.28
N HIS A 57 1.64 4.88 -3.35
CA HIS A 57 0.85 4.93 -4.57
C HIS A 57 1.15 6.17 -5.43
N PHE A 58 1.26 7.36 -4.82
CA PHE A 58 1.57 8.61 -5.54
C PHE A 58 3.04 8.73 -5.94
N VAL A 59 3.97 8.16 -5.15
CA VAL A 59 5.39 8.18 -5.50
C VAL A 59 5.73 6.96 -6.37
N LYS A 60 5.39 5.74 -5.95
CA LYS A 60 5.79 4.54 -6.71
C LYS A 60 4.97 4.29 -7.98
N GLY A 61 3.75 4.81 -8.08
CA GLY A 61 2.91 4.71 -9.28
C GLY A 61 3.59 5.27 -10.54
N PRO A 62 3.91 6.58 -10.59
CA PRO A 62 4.63 7.18 -11.73
C PRO A 62 6.08 6.70 -11.85
N GLU A 63 6.67 6.18 -10.77
CA GLU A 63 8.00 5.60 -10.79
C GLU A 63 8.08 4.30 -11.60
N ASN A 64 7.08 3.43 -11.55
CA ASN A 64 7.09 2.20 -12.35
C ASN A 64 7.07 2.50 -13.86
N GLU A 65 6.26 3.46 -14.28
CA GLU A 65 6.12 3.85 -15.68
C GLU A 65 7.40 4.54 -16.20
N LYS A 66 7.96 5.44 -15.40
CA LYS A 66 9.25 6.08 -15.71
C LYS A 66 10.41 5.08 -15.69
N ALA A 67 10.40 4.11 -14.77
CA ALA A 67 11.41 3.05 -14.72
C ALA A 67 11.36 2.14 -15.95
N GLY A 68 10.16 1.82 -16.45
CA GLY A 68 9.99 1.07 -17.70
C GLY A 68 10.52 1.83 -18.93
N ALA A 69 10.19 3.13 -19.04
CA ALA A 69 10.69 3.97 -20.13
C ALA A 69 12.22 4.15 -20.09
N ALA A 70 12.79 4.38 -18.90
CA ALA A 70 14.23 4.45 -18.70
C ALA A 70 14.93 3.12 -19.05
N MET A 71 14.32 2.00 -18.66
CA MET A 71 14.79 0.67 -19.01
C MET A 71 14.83 0.45 -20.53
N TRP A 72 13.74 0.70 -21.22
CA TRP A 72 13.68 0.55 -22.67
C TRP A 72 14.78 1.33 -23.39
N LYS A 73 15.07 2.53 -22.91
CA LYS A 73 16.14 3.39 -23.46
C LYS A 73 17.53 2.82 -23.17
N ALA A 74 17.77 2.30 -21.97
CA ALA A 74 19.04 1.65 -21.62
C ALA A 74 19.25 0.36 -22.43
N GLU A 75 18.22 -0.47 -22.60
CA GLU A 75 18.26 -1.69 -23.40
C GLU A 75 18.48 -1.40 -24.90
N SER A 76 17.89 -0.33 -25.42
CA SER A 76 18.19 0.10 -26.79
C SER A 76 19.66 0.48 -26.96
N ASN A 77 20.27 1.18 -26.00
CA ASN A 77 21.70 1.53 -26.05
C ASN A 77 22.62 0.32 -25.87
N PHE A 78 22.21 -0.65 -25.03
CA PHE A 78 22.90 -1.93 -24.88
C PHE A 78 22.94 -2.70 -26.22
N ARG A 79 21.85 -2.70 -26.97
CA ARG A 79 21.74 -3.36 -28.28
C ARG A 79 22.59 -2.73 -29.39
N VAL A 80 23.00 -1.47 -29.26
CA VAL A 80 23.85 -0.77 -30.26
C VAL A 80 25.34 -0.78 -29.87
N ASP A 81 25.75 -1.75 -29.04
CA ASP A 81 27.14 -1.95 -28.58
C ASP A 81 27.66 -0.87 -27.60
N SER A 82 26.74 -0.10 -27.00
CA SER A 82 27.09 0.97 -26.07
C SER A 82 26.83 0.56 -24.61
N PHE A 83 27.48 -0.53 -24.18
CA PHE A 83 27.32 -1.08 -22.82
C PHE A 83 27.63 -0.06 -21.72
N ALA A 84 28.75 0.67 -21.87
CA ALA A 84 29.14 1.70 -20.92
C ALA A 84 28.10 2.83 -20.80
N LEU A 85 27.46 3.17 -21.93
CA LEU A 85 26.41 4.18 -22.02
C LEU A 85 25.08 3.66 -21.46
N ALA A 86 24.75 2.38 -21.64
CA ALA A 86 23.58 1.77 -21.05
C ALA A 86 23.71 1.66 -19.52
N LEU A 87 24.92 1.38 -19.00
CA LEU A 87 25.20 1.23 -17.58
C LEU A 87 25.17 2.56 -16.82
N ASN A 88 25.94 3.55 -17.30
CA ASN A 88 26.10 4.84 -16.63
C ASN A 88 25.13 5.92 -17.14
N GLY A 89 24.56 5.74 -18.33
CA GLY A 89 23.92 6.82 -19.08
C GLY A 89 24.96 7.75 -19.71
N ASP A 90 24.49 8.81 -20.37
CA ASP A 90 25.35 9.90 -20.87
C ASP A 90 25.65 10.97 -19.78
N GLY A 91 25.38 10.66 -18.51
CA GLY A 91 25.47 11.60 -17.39
C GLY A 91 24.30 12.59 -17.29
N THR A 92 23.45 12.72 -18.32
CA THR A 92 22.30 13.62 -18.32
C THR A 92 21.04 12.96 -17.74
N THR A 93 20.03 13.78 -17.41
CA THR A 93 18.70 13.32 -17.00
C THR A 93 17.86 12.76 -18.15
N ALA A 94 18.27 12.96 -19.41
CA ALA A 94 17.54 12.54 -20.60
C ALA A 94 17.80 11.07 -20.98
N ASN A 95 18.96 10.51 -20.58
CA ASN A 95 19.34 9.12 -20.81
C ASN A 95 19.85 8.47 -19.50
N PRO A 96 18.95 8.21 -18.53
CA PRO A 96 19.31 7.52 -17.30
C PRO A 96 19.78 6.08 -17.62
N GLY A 97 21.02 5.76 -17.27
CA GLY A 97 21.54 4.39 -17.34
C GLY A 97 20.98 3.48 -16.24
N PHE A 98 21.26 2.18 -16.37
CA PHE A 98 20.82 1.14 -15.44
C PHE A 98 21.08 1.49 -13.96
N LEU A 99 22.26 2.03 -13.63
CA LEU A 99 22.61 2.44 -12.25
C LEU A 99 21.66 3.50 -11.69
N LYS A 100 21.23 4.44 -12.52
CA LYS A 100 20.31 5.52 -12.13
C LYS A 100 18.90 4.98 -11.94
N VAL A 101 18.49 4.02 -12.77
CA VAL A 101 17.21 3.30 -12.63
C VAL A 101 17.19 2.50 -11.32
N ILE A 102 18.28 1.80 -10.99
CA ILE A 102 18.41 1.02 -9.75
C ILE A 102 18.33 1.94 -8.52
N SER A 103 19.03 3.07 -8.54
CA SER A 103 19.07 4.02 -7.41
C SER A 103 17.76 4.79 -7.23
N LYS A 104 17.16 5.28 -8.33
CA LYS A 104 15.92 6.09 -8.27
C LYS A 104 14.67 5.24 -8.08
N TYR A 105 14.61 4.07 -8.71
CA TYR A 105 13.39 3.25 -8.75
C TYR A 105 13.56 1.94 -7.97
N SER A 106 14.38 1.95 -6.91
CA SER A 106 14.66 0.78 -6.09
C SER A 106 13.36 0.16 -5.56
N GLY A 107 13.13 -1.11 -5.85
CA GLY A 107 11.89 -1.82 -5.49
C GLY A 107 10.85 -1.92 -6.61
N THR A 108 11.08 -1.34 -7.79
CA THR A 108 10.28 -1.60 -9.01
C THR A 108 10.81 -2.84 -9.76
N LYS A 109 9.96 -3.48 -10.57
CA LYS A 109 10.36 -4.63 -11.39
C LYS A 109 11.47 -4.26 -12.39
N SER A 110 11.37 -3.07 -12.99
CA SER A 110 12.35 -2.53 -13.92
C SER A 110 13.71 -2.29 -13.26
N ALA A 111 13.76 -1.83 -12.00
CA ALA A 111 15.01 -1.70 -11.26
C ALA A 111 15.64 -3.05 -10.90
N ASN A 112 14.82 -4.08 -10.63
CA ASN A 112 15.35 -5.42 -10.38
C ASN A 112 15.96 -6.03 -11.65
N LEU A 113 15.32 -5.78 -12.80
CA LEU A 113 15.85 -6.18 -14.10
C LEU A 113 17.13 -5.40 -14.45
N ALA A 114 17.14 -4.08 -14.21
CA ALA A 114 18.33 -3.25 -14.38
C ALA A 114 19.51 -3.75 -13.54
N LYS A 115 19.26 -4.21 -12.31
CA LYS A 115 20.27 -4.83 -11.42
C LYS A 115 20.88 -6.11 -11.99
N PHE A 116 20.15 -6.82 -12.84
CA PHE A 116 20.65 -8.03 -13.49
C PHE A 116 21.51 -7.71 -14.72
N TYR A 117 21.24 -6.59 -15.38
CA TYR A 117 21.98 -6.12 -16.55
C TYR A 117 23.20 -5.25 -16.22
N ALA A 118 23.29 -4.72 -15.00
CA ALA A 118 24.37 -3.89 -14.49
C ALA A 118 25.42 -4.69 -13.73
#